data_AF-A0A2V7I784-F1
#
_entry.id   AF-A0A2V7I784-F1
#
_cell.length_a   1.000
_cell.length_b   1.000
_cell.length_c   1.000
_cell.angle_alpha   90.00
_cell.angle_beta   90.00
_cell.angle_gamma   90.00
#
_symmetry.space_group_name_H-M   'P 1'
#
loop_
_entity.id
_entity.type
_entity.pdbx_description
1 polymer ?
#
loop_
_entity_poly.entity_id
_entity_poly.type
_entity_poly.pdbx_seq_one_letter_code
_entity_poly.pdbx_strand_id
1 'polypeptide(L)'
;MTAIAAGRIRRAVTAWHCCLKFYSVATRLPEEFRLPPEDALRLIEEEVLGRFEVRQLPDQAREPFLRTLERERVVGGRVYDAHIAEIARIARAKAVVTDNRRHFSSLARDGIRVLSAEEFVRSSRLER
;
A
#
# COMPACT_ATOMS: atom_id res chain seq x y z
N MET A 1 -2.69 3.89 -11.83
CA MET A 1 -1.29 3.85 -12.28
C MET A 1 -0.89 5.01 -13.19
N THR A 2 -1.72 5.44 -14.14
CA THR A 2 -1.37 6.47 -15.14
C THR A 2 -0.80 7.77 -14.58
N ALA A 3 -1.29 8.27 -13.43
CA ALA A 3 -0.75 9.49 -12.82
C ALA A 3 0.65 9.31 -12.20
N ILE A 4 0.98 8.11 -11.71
CA ILE A 4 2.30 7.76 -11.20
C ILE A 4 3.26 7.59 -12.38
N ALA A 5 2.85 6.81 -13.39
CA ALA A 5 3.63 6.60 -14.62
C ALA A 5 3.93 7.92 -15.35
N ALA A 6 2.99 8.87 -15.35
CA ALA A 6 3.19 10.19 -15.93
C ALA A 6 3.97 11.18 -15.02
N GLY A 7 4.57 10.71 -13.91
CA GLY A 7 5.37 11.54 -12.99
C GLY A 7 4.59 12.63 -12.24
N ARG A 8 3.25 12.59 -12.27
CA ARG A 8 2.41 13.62 -11.64
C ARG A 8 2.29 13.43 -10.12
N ILE A 9 2.67 12.25 -9.61
CA ILE A 9 2.75 11.92 -8.20
C ILE A 9 4.22 11.72 -7.87
N ARG A 10 4.83 12.72 -7.21
CA ARG A 10 6.28 12.78 -7.03
C ARG A 10 6.85 11.91 -5.90
N ARG A 11 6.01 11.40 -4.99
CA ARG A 11 6.42 10.59 -3.83
C ARG A 11 5.43 9.47 -3.55
N ALA A 12 5.26 8.57 -4.52
CA ALA A 12 4.45 7.38 -4.32
C ALA A 12 5.23 6.38 -3.45
N VAL A 13 4.61 5.91 -2.37
CA VAL A 13 5.20 4.95 -1.43
C VAL A 13 4.32 3.71 -1.37
N THR A 14 4.92 2.54 -1.29
CA THR A 14 4.20 1.29 -0.99
C THR A 14 4.98 0.46 0.02
N ALA A 15 4.31 -0.49 0.67
CA ALA A 15 4.95 -1.42 1.59
C ALA A 15 5.56 -2.60 0.82
N TRP A 16 6.72 -3.12 1.27
CA TRP A 16 7.36 -4.31 0.69
C TRP A 16 6.40 -5.51 0.63
N HIS A 17 5.58 -5.70 1.67
CA HIS A 17 4.61 -6.79 1.67
C HIS A 17 3.56 -6.67 0.55
N CYS A 18 3.29 -5.48 0.01
CA CYS A 18 2.38 -5.33 -1.12
C CYS A 18 2.96 -6.03 -2.36
N CYS A 19 4.28 -6.00 -2.54
CA CYS A 19 4.96 -6.71 -3.63
C CYS A 19 4.81 -8.22 -3.46
N LEU A 20 5.08 -8.73 -2.24
CA LEU A 20 4.93 -10.15 -1.91
C LEU A 20 3.49 -10.62 -2.08
N LYS A 21 2.52 -9.83 -1.61
CA LYS A 21 1.10 -10.13 -1.73
C LYS A 21 0.66 -10.12 -3.19
N PHE A 22 1.10 -9.14 -3.98
CA PHE A 22 0.81 -9.10 -5.41
C PHE A 22 1.33 -10.34 -6.12
N TYR A 23 2.62 -10.67 -5.96
CA TYR A 23 3.21 -11.88 -6.57
C TYR A 23 2.42 -13.14 -6.20
N SER A 24 2.16 -13.30 -4.91
CA SER A 24 1.46 -14.44 -4.32
C SER A 24 0.01 -14.59 -4.82
N VAL A 25 -0.67 -13.48 -5.07
CA VAL A 25 -2.05 -13.48 -5.60
C VAL A 25 -2.03 -13.70 -7.11
N ALA A 26 -1.25 -12.92 -7.86
CA ALA A 26 -1.22 -12.95 -9.31
C ALA A 26 -0.89 -14.35 -9.88
N THR A 27 0.00 -15.08 -9.19
CA THR A 27 0.41 -16.45 -9.56
C THR A 27 -0.54 -17.54 -9.07
N ARG A 28 -1.62 -17.20 -8.34
CA ARG A 28 -2.60 -18.15 -7.79
C ARG A 28 -4.05 -17.82 -8.14
N LEU A 29 -4.28 -16.88 -9.05
CA LEU A 29 -5.61 -16.61 -9.58
C LEU A 29 -6.19 -17.86 -10.31
N PRO A 30 -7.51 -17.87 -10.60
CA PRO A 30 -8.11 -18.82 -11.53
C PRO A 30 -7.32 -18.88 -12.84
N GLU A 31 -7.32 -20.03 -13.51
CA GLU A 31 -6.43 -20.33 -14.64
C GLU A 31 -6.47 -19.26 -15.73
N GLU A 32 -7.65 -18.74 -16.05
CA GLU A 32 -7.88 -17.71 -17.05
C GLU A 32 -7.31 -16.32 -16.70
N PHE A 33 -6.98 -16.08 -15.42
CA PHE A 33 -6.42 -14.82 -14.92
C PHE A 33 -5.02 -14.97 -14.29
N ARG A 34 -4.52 -16.20 -14.19
CA ARG A 34 -3.25 -16.51 -13.52
C ARG A 34 -2.09 -16.02 -14.36
N LEU A 35 -1.21 -15.24 -13.74
CA LEU A 35 0.03 -14.83 -14.38
C LEU A 35 1.10 -15.91 -14.22
N PRO A 36 1.88 -16.18 -15.28
CA PRO A 36 3.17 -16.85 -15.14
C PRO A 36 4.06 -16.13 -14.12
N PRO A 37 4.87 -16.85 -13.33
CA PRO A 37 5.80 -16.26 -12.36
C PRO A 37 6.68 -15.14 -12.92
N GLU A 38 7.20 -15.31 -14.13
CA GLU A 38 8.05 -14.35 -14.85
C GLU A 38 7.32 -13.04 -15.17
N ASP A 39 6.04 -13.12 -15.56
CA ASP A 39 5.23 -11.92 -15.81
C ASP A 39 4.88 -11.20 -14.52
N ALA A 40 4.59 -11.94 -13.44
CA ALA A 40 4.36 -11.35 -12.13
C ALA A 40 5.61 -10.62 -11.62
N LEU A 41 6.80 -11.20 -11.80
CA LEU A 41 8.08 -10.55 -11.46
C LEU A 41 8.29 -9.29 -12.30
N ARG A 42 8.15 -9.39 -13.62
CA ARG A 42 8.33 -8.26 -14.53
C ARG A 42 7.42 -7.09 -14.17
N LEU A 43 6.15 -7.36 -13.85
CA LEU A 43 5.23 -6.32 -13.38
C LEU A 43 5.67 -5.69 -12.05
N ILE A 44 6.22 -6.45 -11.11
CA ILE A 44 6.74 -5.89 -9.85
C ILE A 44 7.94 -4.98 -10.14
N GLU A 45 8.89 -5.45 -10.93
CA GLU A 45 10.12 -4.70 -11.26
C GLU A 45 9.78 -3.40 -12.00
N GLU A 46 8.97 -3.48 -13.05
CA GLU A 46 8.62 -2.33 -13.87
C GLU A 46 7.64 -1.40 -13.13
N GLU A 47 6.49 -1.92 -12.69
CA GLU A 47 5.36 -1.11 -12.21
C GLU A 47 5.45 -0.71 -10.75
N VAL A 48 6.14 -1.47 -9.91
CA VAL A 48 6.25 -1.18 -8.48
C VAL A 48 7.63 -0.65 -8.13
N LEU A 49 8.68 -1.45 -8.34
CA LEU A 49 10.05 -1.06 -7.97
C LEU A 49 10.54 0.13 -8.80
N GLY A 50 10.18 0.21 -10.08
CA GLY A 50 10.55 1.32 -10.96
C GLY A 50 9.79 2.63 -10.71
N ARG A 51 8.71 2.63 -9.92
CA ARG A 51 7.77 3.77 -9.81
C ARG A 51 7.40 4.19 -8.39
N PHE A 52 7.66 3.36 -7.40
CA PHE A 52 7.35 3.62 -6.00
C PHE A 52 8.61 3.56 -5.16
N GLU A 53 8.67 4.38 -4.12
CA GLU A 53 9.54 4.11 -3.00
C GLU A 53 8.96 2.93 -2.20
N VAL A 54 9.65 1.79 -2.22
CA VAL A 54 9.20 0.59 -1.52
C VAL A 54 9.83 0.54 -0.14
N ARG A 55 9.00 0.54 0.90
CA ARG A 55 9.46 0.56 2.30
C ARG A 55 9.12 -0.73 3.03
N GLN A 56 10.05 -1.16 3.88
CA GLN A 56 9.81 -2.18 4.91
C GLN A 56 9.71 -1.52 6.29
N LEU A 57 9.08 -2.20 7.24
CA LEU A 57 9.03 -1.74 8.61
C LEU A 57 10.46 -1.71 9.19
N PRO A 58 10.95 -0.55 9.67
CA PRO A 58 12.27 -0.45 10.26
C PRO A 58 12.41 -1.39 11.46
N ASP A 59 13.61 -1.90 11.70
CA ASP A 59 13.90 -2.86 12.76
C ASP A 59 13.38 -2.39 14.13
N GLN A 60 13.64 -1.12 14.47
CA GLN A 60 13.18 -0.52 15.73
C GLN A 60 11.65 -0.41 15.88
N ALA A 61 10.90 -0.50 14.78
CA ALA A 61 9.44 -0.37 14.81
C ALA A 61 8.72 -1.74 14.87
N ARG A 62 9.43 -2.86 14.67
CA ARG A 62 8.81 -4.21 14.59
C ARG A 62 8.12 -4.64 15.87
N GLU A 63 8.81 -4.56 17.00
CA GLU A 63 8.22 -4.94 18.29
C GLU A 63 7.11 -3.96 18.74
N PRO A 64 7.28 -2.62 18.67
CA PRO A 64 6.20 -1.68 18.94
C PRO A 64 4.96 -1.89 18.06
N PHE A 65 5.16 -2.27 16.80
CA PHE A 65 4.07 -2.60 15.88
C PHE A 65 3.30 -3.84 16.36
N LEU A 66 3.98 -4.93 16.74
CA LEU A 66 3.32 -6.13 17.28
C LEU A 66 2.51 -5.82 18.54
N ARG A 67 3.05 -5.00 19.45
CA ARG A 67 2.32 -4.53 20.65
C ARG A 67 1.09 -3.70 20.29
N THR A 68 1.15 -2.95 19.20
CA THR A 68 -0.02 -2.21 18.67
C THR A 68 -1.09 -3.15 18.12
N LEU A 69 -0.70 -4.20 17.39
CA LEU A 69 -1.66 -5.19 16.89
C LEU A 69 -2.43 -5.88 18.02
N GLU A 70 -1.74 -6.25 19.10
CA GLU A 70 -2.34 -6.84 20.30
C GLU A 70 -3.34 -5.87 20.95
N ARG A 71 -2.88 -4.64 21.27
CA ARG A 71 -3.69 -3.60 21.92
C ARG A 71 -4.95 -3.26 21.12
N GLU A 72 -4.84 -3.22 19.79
CA GLU A 72 -5.94 -2.88 18.88
C GLU A 72 -6.75 -4.11 18.44
N ARG A 73 -6.43 -5.31 18.96
CA ARG A 73 -7.05 -6.59 18.61
C ARG A 73 -7.10 -6.82 17.09
N VAL A 74 -6.02 -6.46 16.41
CA VAL A 74 -5.83 -6.72 14.98
C VAL A 74 -5.42 -8.17 14.80
N VAL A 75 -6.25 -8.94 14.11
CA VAL A 75 -6.05 -10.39 13.94
C VAL A 75 -6.23 -10.82 12.49
N GLY A 76 -5.59 -11.94 12.13
CA GLY A 76 -5.67 -12.55 10.79
C GLY A 76 -5.14 -11.63 9.70
N GLY A 77 -5.81 -11.64 8.53
CA GLY A 77 -5.38 -10.85 7.38
C GLY A 77 -5.36 -9.33 7.59
N ARG A 78 -6.01 -8.81 8.65
CA ARG A 78 -5.99 -7.37 8.98
C ARG A 78 -4.61 -6.87 9.41
N VAL A 79 -3.69 -7.78 9.78
CA VAL A 79 -2.30 -7.44 10.09
C VAL A 79 -1.60 -6.78 8.89
N TYR A 80 -1.93 -7.19 7.66
CA TYR A 80 -1.35 -6.60 6.45
C TYR A 80 -1.83 -5.16 6.26
N ASP A 81 -3.12 -4.89 6.46
CA ASP A 81 -3.66 -3.52 6.38
C ASP A 81 -3.02 -2.62 7.46
N ALA A 82 -2.89 -3.13 8.69
CA ALA A 82 -2.20 -2.42 9.77
C ALA A 82 -0.72 -2.15 9.43
N HIS A 83 -0.03 -3.09 8.77
CA HIS A 83 1.33 -2.87 8.30
C HIS A 83 1.39 -1.78 7.22
N ILE A 84 0.44 -1.72 6.27
CA ILE A 84 0.38 -0.61 5.30
C ILE A 84 0.19 0.72 6.04
N ALA A 85 -0.73 0.76 7.00
CA ALA A 85 -1.02 1.94 7.80
C ALA A 85 0.22 2.44 8.56
N GLU A 86 0.98 1.53 9.18
CA GLU A 86 2.20 1.89 9.90
C GLU A 86 3.30 2.43 8.97
N ILE A 87 3.48 1.84 7.80
CA ILE A 87 4.40 2.38 6.78
C ILE A 87 3.96 3.78 6.34
N ALA A 88 2.66 4.01 6.16
CA ALA A 88 2.14 5.33 5.78
C ALA A 88 2.42 6.39 6.87
N ARG A 89 2.29 6.04 8.16
CA ARG A 89 2.64 6.92 9.29
C ARG A 89 4.13 7.26 9.30
N ILE A 90 4.99 6.25 9.24
CA ILE A 90 6.46 6.43 9.25
C ILE A 90 6.91 7.27 8.04
N ALA A 91 6.29 7.05 6.87
CA ALA A 91 6.56 7.82 5.66
C ALA A 91 5.94 9.23 5.67
N ARG A 92 5.16 9.59 6.69
CA ARG A 92 4.40 10.85 6.78
C ARG A 92 3.55 11.09 5.53
N ALA A 93 2.87 10.04 5.08
CA ALA A 93 2.04 10.08 3.90
C ALA A 93 0.87 11.07 4.09
N LYS A 94 0.53 11.82 3.05
CA LYS A 94 -0.64 12.73 3.06
C LYS A 94 -1.96 11.99 2.81
N ALA A 95 -1.89 10.84 2.16
CA ALA A 95 -3.03 10.01 1.84
C ALA A 95 -2.62 8.55 1.69
N VAL A 96 -3.52 7.64 2.05
CA VAL A 96 -3.53 6.24 1.63
C VAL A 96 -4.63 6.06 0.59
N VAL A 97 -4.27 5.48 -0.55
CA VAL A 97 -5.20 5.19 -1.65
C VAL A 97 -5.57 3.72 -1.59
N THR A 98 -6.84 3.42 -1.32
CA THR A 98 -7.33 2.05 -1.16
C THR A 98 -8.85 1.99 -1.31
N ASP A 99 -9.35 0.88 -1.85
CA ASP A 99 -10.79 0.59 -1.85
C ASP A 99 -11.25 -0.03 -0.52
N ASN A 100 -10.32 -0.51 0.32
CA ASN A 100 -10.63 -1.09 1.63
C ASN A 100 -10.63 -0.05 2.77
N ARG A 101 -11.36 1.05 2.61
CA ARG A 101 -11.27 2.23 3.49
C ARG A 101 -11.55 1.92 4.96
N ARG A 102 -12.47 0.99 5.23
CA ARG A 102 -12.91 0.62 6.58
C ARG A 102 -11.72 0.24 7.49
N HIS A 103 -10.76 -0.50 6.96
CA HIS A 103 -9.61 -1.01 7.74
C HIS A 103 -8.54 0.07 8.02
N PHE A 104 -8.64 1.22 7.38
CA PHE A 104 -7.70 2.33 7.51
C PHE A 104 -8.29 3.54 8.22
N SER A 105 -9.52 3.45 8.73
CA SER A 105 -10.23 4.58 9.33
C SER A 105 -9.49 5.24 10.51
N SER A 106 -8.65 4.50 11.23
CA SER A 106 -7.82 5.03 12.31
C SER A 106 -6.79 6.06 11.83
N LEU A 107 -6.34 6.00 10.57
CA LEU A 107 -5.36 6.92 9.98
C LEU A 107 -5.84 8.36 9.90
N ALA A 108 -7.15 8.60 9.91
CA ALA A 108 -7.70 9.95 9.92
C ALA A 108 -7.29 10.73 11.18
N ARG A 109 -7.07 10.04 12.31
CA ARG A 109 -6.59 10.65 13.56
C ARG A 109 -5.13 11.13 13.45
N ASP A 110 -4.38 10.53 12.53
CA ASP A 110 -2.98 10.87 12.24
C ASP A 110 -2.87 11.94 11.13
N GLY A 111 -4.00 12.53 10.70
CA GLY A 111 -4.05 13.52 9.61
C GLY A 111 -3.85 12.93 8.21
N ILE A 112 -3.91 11.60 8.07
CA ILE A 112 -3.72 10.90 6.80
C ILE A 112 -5.09 10.63 6.17
N ARG A 113 -5.31 11.19 4.98
CA ARG A 113 -6.56 10.98 4.23
C ARG A 113 -6.64 9.53 3.74
N VAL A 114 -7.80 8.90 3.81
CA VAL A 114 -8.04 7.58 3.19
C VAL A 114 -8.99 7.78 2.03
N LEU A 115 -8.51 7.57 0.81
CA LEU A 115 -9.22 7.90 -0.43
C LEU A 115 -9.32 6.67 -1.34
N SER A 116 -10.39 6.56 -2.12
CA SER A 116 -10.38 5.67 -3.27
C SER A 116 -9.43 6.19 -4.36
N ALA A 117 -9.10 5.34 -5.33
CA ALA A 117 -8.30 5.78 -6.48
C ALA A 117 -8.98 6.92 -7.26
N GLU A 118 -10.30 6.86 -7.41
CA GLU A 118 -11.10 7.87 -8.09
C GLU A 118 -11.08 9.21 -7.35
N GLU A 119 -11.30 9.19 -6.03
CA GLU A 119 -11.26 10.38 -5.19
C GLU A 119 -9.88 11.04 -5.19
N PHE A 120 -8.80 10.23 -5.14
CA PHE A 120 -7.44 10.74 -5.20
C PHE A 120 -7.13 11.41 -6.54
N VAL A 121 -7.62 10.86 -7.65
CA VAL A 121 -7.46 11.48 -8.97
C VAL A 121 -8.25 12.79 -9.06
N ARG A 122 -9.45 12.86 -8.48
CA ARG A 122 -10.24 14.10 -8.43
C ARG A 122 -9.58 15.18 -7.58
N SER A 123 -9.12 14.86 -6.37
CA SER A 123 -8.47 15.82 -5.47
C SER A 123 -7.14 16.34 -6.02
N SER A 124 -6.33 15.48 -6.65
CA SER A 124 -5.06 15.86 -7.28
C SER A 124 -5.21 16.67 -8.58
N ARG A 125 -6.44 16.85 -9.10
CA ARG A 125 -6.75 17.81 -10.16
C ARG A 125 -7.19 19.16 -9.61
N LEU A 126 -7.78 19.20 -8.42
CA LEU A 126 -8.24 20.41 -7.73
C LEU A 126 -7.09 21.15 -7.01
N GLU A 127 -6.02 20.45 -6.66
CA GLU A 127 -4.81 21.01 -6.03
C GLU A 127 -3.76 21.52 -7.06
N ARG A 128 -4.10 21.58 -8.36
CA ARG A 128 -3.26 22.16 -9.43
C ARG A 128 -3.79 23.51 -9.86
#